data_AF-A0A7X2MHS9-F1
#
_entry.id   AF-A0A7X2MHS9-F1
#
_cell.length_a   1.000
_cell.length_b   1.000
_cell.length_c   1.000
_cell.angle_alpha   90.00
_cell.angle_beta   90.00
_cell.angle_gamma   90.00
#
_symmetry.space_group_name_H-M   'P 1'
#
loop_
_entity.id
_entity.type
_entity.pdbx_description
1 polymer ?
#
loop_
_entity_poly.entity_id
_entity_poly.type
_entity_poly.pdbx_seq_one_letter_code
_entity_poly.pdbx_strand_id
1 'polypeptide(L)'
;ELDLQKVMELSKDPEVYEPVSKFPAIKRDIALLVAEDIQNSDIIKTIKENGGANLASVNIFDVYAGEKIDLGFKSLAYTLT
;
A
#
# COMPACT_ATOMS: atom_id res chain seq x y z
N GLU A 1 -14.33 -13.05 -12.12
CA GLU A 1 -15.63 -13.48 -11.57
C GLU A 1 -15.39 -14.08 -10.19
N LEU A 2 -16.22 -13.76 -9.20
CA LEU A 2 -16.08 -14.24 -7.82
C LEU A 2 -17.31 -15.06 -7.46
N ASP A 3 -17.10 -16.19 -6.78
CA ASP A 3 -18.17 -17.04 -6.27
C ASP A 3 -18.72 -16.46 -4.96
N LEU A 4 -19.91 -15.85 -5.04
CA LEU A 4 -20.54 -15.19 -3.89
C LEU A 4 -20.81 -16.18 -2.74
N GLN A 5 -21.20 -17.42 -3.07
CA GLN A 5 -21.55 -18.41 -2.07
C GLN A 5 -20.32 -18.76 -1.22
N LYS A 6 -19.18 -19.01 -1.87
CA LYS A 6 -17.91 -19.25 -1.17
C LYS A 6 -17.48 -18.07 -0.31
N VAL A 7 -17.71 -16.83 -0.74
CA VAL A 7 -17.37 -15.63 0.06
C VAL A 7 -18.25 -15.53 1.30
N MET A 8 -19.53 -15.85 1.20
CA MET A 8 -20.47 -15.81 2.32
C MET A 8 -20.23 -16.92 3.36
N GLU A 9 -19.67 -18.06 2.94
CA GLU A 9 -19.34 -19.19 3.81
C GLU A 9 -18.06 -18.96 4.64
N LEU A 10 -17.25 -17.94 4.30
CA LEU A 10 -16.08 -17.57 5.09
C LEU A 10 -16.52 -17.01 6.46
N SER A 11 -15.93 -17.54 7.53
CA SER A 11 -16.10 -17.00 8.87
C SER A 11 -15.60 -15.57 8.93
N LYS A 12 -16.42 -14.65 9.44
CA LYS A 12 -15.95 -13.30 9.77
C LYS A 12 -15.12 -13.38 11.03
N ASP A 13 -13.97 -12.71 11.02
CA ASP A 13 -13.24 -12.46 12.25
C ASP A 13 -14.12 -11.65 13.20
N PRO A 14 -14.04 -11.90 14.52
CA PRO A 14 -14.77 -11.10 15.48
C PRO A 14 -14.33 -9.64 15.38
N GLU A 15 -15.27 -8.70 15.42
CA GLU A 15 -14.95 -7.29 15.53
C GLU A 15 -14.28 -7.04 16.89
N VAL A 16 -12.98 -6.78 16.87
CA VAL A 16 -12.20 -6.43 18.05
C VAL A 16 -12.16 -4.91 18.16
N TYR A 17 -12.50 -4.40 19.34
CA TYR A 17 -12.34 -2.97 19.62
C TYR A 17 -10.86 -2.60 19.61
N GLU A 18 -10.50 -1.65 18.77
CA GLU A 18 -9.18 -1.00 18.77
C GLU A 18 -9.31 0.44 19.29
N PRO A 19 -8.51 0.84 20.30
CA PRO A 19 -8.55 2.19 20.82
C PRO A 19 -8.05 3.20 19.78
N VAL A 20 -8.76 4.31 19.66
CA VAL A 20 -8.34 5.41 18.78
C VAL A 20 -7.06 6.05 19.33
N SER A 21 -6.11 6.34 18.44
CA SER A 21 -4.89 7.06 18.79
C SER A 21 -5.23 8.41 19.44
N LYS A 22 -4.59 8.71 20.58
CA LYS A 22 -4.69 10.02 21.26
C LYS A 22 -3.85 11.10 20.57
N PHE A 23 -2.98 10.71 19.64
CA PHE A 23 -2.02 11.60 18.98
C PHE A 23 -2.29 11.68 17.48
N PRO A 24 -2.07 12.84 16.85
CA PRO A 24 -2.18 12.98 15.40
C PRO A 24 -1.21 12.04 14.67
N ALA A 25 -1.65 11.51 13.53
CA ALA A 25 -0.80 10.73 12.65
C ALA A 25 0.12 11.64 11.82
N ILE A 26 1.31 11.16 11.49
CA ILE A 26 2.28 11.85 10.63
C ILE A 26 2.20 11.24 9.24
N LYS A 27 2.01 12.07 8.22
CA LYS A 27 2.04 11.61 6.83
C LYS A 27 3.37 11.94 6.17
N ARG A 28 3.90 11.01 5.38
CA ARG A 28 5.07 11.24 4.52
C ARG A 28 4.81 10.66 3.14
N ASP A 29 4.98 11.48 2.12
CA ASP A 29 4.90 11.04 0.74
C ASP A 29 6.30 10.69 0.22
N ILE A 30 6.39 9.56 -0.50
CA ILE A 30 7.59 9.13 -1.21
C ILE A 30 7.23 8.81 -2.65
N ALA A 31 8.12 9.15 -3.59
CA ALA A 31 8.02 8.76 -5.00
C ALA A 31 9.22 7.91 -5.37
N LEU A 32 8.97 6.76 -6.00
CA LEU A 32 9.97 5.76 -6.36
C LEU A 32 9.94 5.55 -7.87
N LEU A 33 11.10 5.72 -8.51
CA LEU A 33 11.31 5.29 -9.89
C LEU A 33 11.77 3.83 -9.88
N VAL A 34 10.99 2.95 -10.48
CA VAL A 34 11.22 1.50 -10.47
C VAL A 34 11.07 0.92 -11.87
N ALA A 35 11.69 -0.24 -12.10
CA ALA A 35 11.49 -0.97 -13.34
C ALA A 35 10.00 -1.36 -13.51
N GLU A 36 9.52 -1.39 -14.75
CA GLU A 36 8.12 -1.59 -15.08
C GLU A 36 7.58 -2.98 -14.65
N ASP A 37 8.47 -3.97 -14.60
CA ASP A 37 8.19 -5.35 -14.20
C ASP A 37 7.98 -5.53 -12.69
N ILE A 38 8.43 -4.57 -11.87
CA ILE A 38 8.26 -4.62 -10.41
C ILE A 38 6.78 -4.47 -10.06
N GLN A 39 6.24 -5.42 -9.30
CA GLN A 39 4.86 -5.37 -8.84
C GLN A 39 4.71 -4.42 -7.65
N ASN A 40 3.62 -3.66 -7.63
CA ASN A 40 3.27 -2.80 -6.50
C ASN A 40 3.15 -3.58 -5.18
N SER A 41 2.68 -4.84 -5.24
CA SER A 41 2.60 -5.72 -4.07
C SER A 41 3.95 -5.93 -3.40
N ASP A 42 5.02 -6.09 -4.17
CA ASP A 42 6.37 -6.31 -3.64
C ASP A 42 6.90 -5.05 -2.97
N ILE A 43 6.60 -3.88 -3.52
CA ILE A 43 6.97 -2.58 -2.93
C ILE A 43 6.22 -2.37 -1.62
N ILE A 44 4.89 -2.56 -1.60
CA ILE A 44 4.08 -2.43 -0.37
C ILE A 44 4.56 -3.41 0.70
N LYS A 45 4.85 -4.67 0.32
CA LYS A 45 5.39 -5.67 1.23
C LYS A 45 6.72 -5.22 1.83
N THR A 46 7.64 -4.76 0.98
CA THR A 46 8.95 -4.25 1.41
C THR A 46 8.82 -3.07 2.37
N ILE A 47 7.92 -2.11 2.07
CA ILE A 47 7.67 -0.97 2.96
C ILE A 47 7.10 -1.45 4.30
N LYS A 48 6.13 -2.37 4.30
CA LYS A 48 5.53 -2.88 5.55
C LYS A 48 6.52 -3.66 6.41
N GLU A 49 7.39 -4.47 5.79
CA GLU A 49 8.44 -5.21 6.48
C GLU A 49 9.48 -4.29 7.14
N ASN A 50 9.73 -3.12 6.55
CA ASN A 50 10.76 -2.18 7.02
C ASN A 50 10.21 -0.93 7.73
N GLY A 51 8.88 -0.74 7.76
CA GLY A 51 8.23 0.46 8.30
C GLY A 51 8.22 0.54 9.83
N GLY A 52 8.49 -0.58 10.50
CA GLY A 52 8.53 -0.67 11.96
C GLY A 52 7.16 -0.47 12.62
N ALA A 53 7.16 -0.37 13.95
CA ALA A 53 5.94 -0.38 14.77
C ALA A 53 5.04 0.86 14.61
N ASN A 54 5.55 1.95 14.03
CA ASN A 54 4.81 3.21 13.90
C ASN A 54 4.18 3.39 12.52
N LEU A 55 4.45 2.51 11.56
CA LEU A 55 3.81 2.55 10.26
C LEU A 55 2.39 1.99 10.39
N ALA A 56 1.40 2.88 10.36
CA ALA A 56 -0.01 2.53 10.42
C ALA A 56 -0.56 2.14 9.04
N SER A 57 -0.16 2.81 7.96
CA SER A 57 -0.64 2.47 6.61
C SER A 57 0.30 2.90 5.48
N VAL A 58 0.14 2.23 4.33
CA VAL A 58 0.87 2.51 3.08
C VAL A 58 -0.16 2.55 1.96
N ASN A 59 -0.29 3.70 1.31
CA ASN A 59 -1.27 3.89 0.24
C ASN A 59 -0.58 4.43 -1.00
N ILE A 60 -0.74 3.73 -2.13
CA ILE A 60 -0.35 4.28 -3.43
C ILE A 60 -1.37 5.33 -3.86
N PHE A 61 -0.91 6.47 -4.37
CA PHE A 61 -1.80 7.54 -4.83
C PHE A 61 -1.46 8.06 -6.23
N ASP A 62 -0.27 7.77 -6.76
CA ASP A 62 0.10 8.17 -8.11
C ASP A 62 0.93 7.10 -8.83
N VAL A 63 0.69 6.97 -10.13
CA VAL A 63 1.40 6.09 -11.05
C VAL A 63 1.65 6.86 -12.33
N TYR A 64 2.93 7.11 -12.64
CA TYR A 64 3.33 7.84 -13.84
C TYR A 64 4.27 7.00 -14.71
N ALA A 65 3.90 6.85 -15.98
CA ALA A 65 4.65 6.13 -17.01
C ALA A 65 4.59 6.90 -18.34
N GLY A 66 5.01 8.17 -18.31
CA GLY A 66 4.98 9.05 -19.48
C GLY A 66 6.36 9.33 -20.08
N GLU A 67 6.40 10.14 -21.13
CA GLU A 67 7.58 10.43 -21.97
C GLU A 67 8.80 11.01 -21.21
N LYS A 68 8.60 11.51 -19.98
CA LYS A 68 9.68 12.06 -19.15
C LYS A 68 10.36 11.01 -18.26
N ILE A 69 10.00 9.74 -18.40
CA ILE A 69 10.63 8.61 -17.72
C ILE A 69 11.34 7.73 -18.74
N ASP A 70 12.51 7.23 -18.36
CA ASP A 70 13.29 6.28 -19.16
C ASP A 70 12.46 5.03 -19.51
N LEU A 71 12.65 4.52 -20.73
CA LEU A 71 11.98 3.31 -21.19
C LEU A 71 12.24 2.13 -20.23
N GLY A 72 11.17 1.41 -19.89
CA GLY A 72 11.23 0.29 -18.95
C GLY A 72 11.13 0.69 -17.48
N PHE A 73 10.85 1.96 -17.17
CA PHE A 73 10.61 2.45 -15.81
C PHE A 73 9.22 3.07 -15.65
N LYS A 74 8.75 3.09 -14.40
CA LYS A 74 7.55 3.79 -13.95
C LYS A 74 7.82 4.45 -12.60
N SER A 75 7.17 5.59 -12.36
CA SER A 75 7.19 6.27 -11.07
C SER A 75 5.94 5.91 -10.28
N LEU A 76 6.10 5.51 -9.02
CA LEU A 76 5.01 5.19 -8.10
C LEU A 76 5.13 6.07 -6.86
N ALA A 77 4.04 6.73 -6.46
CA ALA A 77 4.03 7.56 -5.25
C ALA A 77 3.13 6.98 -4.17
N TYR A 78 3.63 7.02 -2.93
CA TYR A 78 2.99 6.45 -1.76
C TYR A 78 2.90 7.47 -0.63
N THR A 79 1.77 7.47 0.07
CA THR A 79 1.61 8.10 1.38
C THR A 79 1.81 7.05 2.45
N LEU A 80 2.77 7.30 3.33
CA LEU A 80 3.04 6.55 4.55
C LEU A 80 2.38 7.29 5.71
N THR A 81 1.64 6.57 6.55
CA THR A 81 1.04 7.11 7.79
C THR A 81 1.42 6.23 8.96
#